data_AF-A0A2R8ZKU9-F1
#
_entry.id   AF-A0A2R8ZKU9-F1
#
_cell.length_a   1.000
_cell.length_b   1.000
_cell.length_c   1.000
_cell.angle_alpha   90.00
_cell.angle_beta   90.00
_cell.angle_gamma   90.00
#
_symmetry.space_group_name_H-M   'P 1'
#
loop_
_entity.id
_entity.type
_entity.pdbx_description
1 polymer ?
#
loop_
_entity_poly.entity_id
_entity_poly.type
_entity_poly.pdbx_seq_one_letter_code
_entity_poly.pdbx_strand_id
1 'polypeptide(L)'
;MQIVRYSEQTLKIAVISKNPVLVSQYEKVDAGEQRLMNEAFQPANWITSHPEAPQDFEQFFSHPYRKTPSPDKRSIYIQSIGKYCTRIISEEYIKWLTGYCKAYFYRLRVKLLKPVPVSTTRCSFRVNENTQNLQIHAGDILKFLKKKKPEDAFCVVGITMIDLYPRDLWNFVFGQASLTDGIPFLALLLEMLKEGKKFQPRIILIFKTVLETGHIFNLFLEIWGFFHLEEADRHPLNLGPICLHKLQCAIGFSIVERYKALVRWIDDESSGTPGATPEHSREDNGNLVKPEWKEWIIKCLTVLQK
;
A
#
# COMPACT_ATOMS: atom_id res chain seq x y z
N MET A 1 -22.48 -13.80 2.52
CA MET A 1 -21.27 -13.81 3.36
C MET A 1 -21.71 -13.88 4.82
N GLN A 2 -21.39 -14.95 5.55
CA GLN A 2 -21.74 -15.04 6.97
C GLN A 2 -20.84 -14.09 7.77
N ILE A 3 -21.44 -13.25 8.62
CA ILE A 3 -20.70 -12.35 9.50
C ILE A 3 -20.21 -13.19 10.69
N VAL A 4 -18.91 -13.50 10.72
CA VAL A 4 -18.32 -14.14 11.90
C VAL A 4 -18.11 -13.06 12.96
N ARG A 5 -18.73 -13.27 14.13
CA ARG A 5 -18.51 -12.41 15.30
C ARG A 5 -17.44 -13.05 16.18
N TYR A 6 -16.30 -12.39 16.31
CA TYR A 6 -15.24 -12.81 17.22
C TYR A 6 -15.53 -12.31 18.64
N SER A 7 -15.10 -13.08 19.64
CA SER A 7 -15.12 -12.60 21.01
C SER A 7 -14.07 -11.50 21.20
N GLU A 8 -14.29 -10.64 22.19
CA GLU A 8 -13.32 -9.62 22.60
C GLU A 8 -11.94 -10.23 22.86
N GLN A 9 -11.93 -11.40 23.54
CA GLN A 9 -10.71 -12.14 23.85
C GLN A 9 -9.97 -12.58 22.59
N THR A 10 -10.68 -13.06 21.56
CA THR A 10 -10.06 -13.44 20.28
C THR A 10 -9.43 -12.24 19.60
N LEU A 11 -10.11 -11.09 19.57
CA LEU A 11 -9.57 -9.85 18.98
C LEU A 11 -8.36 -9.33 19.76
N LYS A 12 -8.39 -9.40 21.09
CA LYS A 12 -7.24 -9.04 21.94
C LYS A 12 -6.03 -9.92 21.68
N ILE A 13 -6.23 -11.23 21.57
CA ILE A 13 -5.15 -12.16 21.21
C ILE A 13 -4.62 -11.85 19.81
N ALA A 14 -5.49 -11.53 18.85
CA ALA A 14 -5.08 -11.23 17.49
C ALA A 14 -4.25 -9.93 17.37
N VAL A 15 -4.60 -8.91 18.16
CA VAL A 15 -3.85 -7.62 18.20
C VAL A 15 -2.56 -7.73 19.01
N ILE A 16 -2.55 -8.41 20.16
CA ILE A 16 -1.44 -8.36 21.13
C ILE A 16 -0.58 -9.62 21.14
N SER A 17 -1.20 -10.82 21.11
CA SER A 17 -0.65 -12.15 21.48
C SER A 17 -0.92 -12.59 22.93
N LYS A 18 -0.82 -13.91 23.18
CA LYS A 18 -0.73 -14.52 24.51
C LYS A 18 0.72 -14.62 25.02
N ASN A 19 1.70 -14.42 24.16
CA ASN A 19 3.12 -14.51 24.48
C ASN A 19 3.52 -13.37 25.44
N PRO A 20 4.02 -13.68 26.66
CA PRO A 20 4.34 -12.65 27.65
C PRO A 20 5.35 -11.60 27.16
N VAL A 21 6.26 -11.98 26.26
CA VAL A 21 7.24 -11.05 25.68
C VAL A 21 6.56 -10.02 24.78
N LEU A 22 5.62 -10.47 23.95
CA LEU A 22 4.88 -9.59 23.04
C LEU A 22 3.89 -8.70 23.79
N VAL A 23 3.26 -9.23 24.85
CA VAL A 23 2.43 -8.44 25.77
C VAL A 23 3.25 -7.32 26.42
N SER A 24 4.42 -7.65 26.97
CA SER A 24 5.30 -6.63 27.58
C SER A 24 5.83 -5.60 26.57
N GLN A 25 5.99 -5.98 25.30
CA GLN A 25 6.31 -5.01 24.24
C GLN A 25 5.13 -4.07 23.96
N TYR A 26 3.91 -4.61 23.90
CA TYR A 26 2.70 -3.82 23.70
C TYR A 26 2.44 -2.84 24.85
N GLU A 27 2.68 -3.26 26.08
CA GLU A 27 2.51 -2.40 27.28
C GLU A 27 3.43 -1.16 27.27
N LYS A 28 4.53 -1.19 26.49
CA LYS A 28 5.45 -0.06 26.32
C LYS A 28 5.01 0.93 25.24
N VAL A 29 4.02 0.58 24.42
CA VAL A 29 3.43 1.47 23.42
C VAL A 29 2.75 2.64 24.14
N ASP A 30 2.68 3.82 23.52
CA ASP A 30 2.00 4.98 24.10
C ASP A 30 0.56 4.61 24.49
N ALA A 31 0.13 5.02 25.69
CA ALA A 31 -1.21 4.77 26.20
C ALA A 31 -2.30 5.25 25.22
N GLY A 32 -2.08 6.35 24.48
CA GLY A 32 -2.99 6.82 23.43
C GLY A 32 -3.09 5.83 22.27
N GLU A 33 -1.96 5.32 21.82
CA GLU A 33 -1.87 4.33 20.74
C GLU A 33 -2.49 2.99 21.18
N GLN A 34 -2.27 2.57 22.42
CA GLN A 34 -2.96 1.42 23.01
C GLN A 34 -4.48 1.64 23.06
N ARG A 35 -4.96 2.83 23.47
CA ARG A 35 -6.40 3.14 23.47
C ARG A 35 -7.01 2.97 22.08
N LEU A 36 -6.39 3.56 21.06
CA LEU A 36 -6.85 3.45 19.68
C LEU A 36 -6.86 1.99 19.20
N MET A 37 -5.78 1.25 19.43
CA MET A 37 -5.73 -0.16 19.03
C MET A 37 -6.75 -1.02 19.79
N ASN A 38 -7.02 -0.69 21.06
CA ASN A 38 -8.00 -1.40 21.87
C ASN A 38 -9.45 -1.06 21.51
N GLU A 39 -9.73 0.00 20.74
CA GLU A 39 -11.04 0.18 20.11
C GLU A 39 -11.40 -1.02 19.22
N ALA A 40 -10.38 -1.78 18.81
CA ALA A 40 -10.54 -3.07 18.16
C ALA A 40 -11.41 -4.08 18.93
N PHE A 41 -11.54 -3.90 20.23
CA PHE A 41 -12.20 -4.86 21.10
C PHE A 41 -13.71 -4.60 21.17
N GLN A 42 -14.17 -3.46 20.63
CA GLN A 42 -15.56 -3.06 20.69
C GLN A 42 -16.35 -3.58 19.47
N PRO A 43 -17.39 -4.42 19.68
CA PRO A 43 -18.18 -5.02 18.59
C PRO A 43 -18.89 -4.02 17.68
N ALA A 44 -19.13 -2.79 18.17
CA ALA A 44 -19.97 -1.80 17.51
C ALA A 44 -19.22 -0.84 16.57
N ASN A 45 -17.88 -0.72 16.68
CA ASN A 45 -17.19 0.46 16.13
C ASN A 45 -16.11 0.17 15.07
N TRP A 46 -15.67 -1.08 14.86
CA TRP A 46 -14.57 -1.29 13.92
C TRP A 46 -14.60 -2.58 13.09
N ILE A 47 -15.36 -3.61 13.50
CA ILE A 47 -15.52 -4.87 12.76
C ILE A 47 -16.94 -5.39 12.91
N THR A 48 -17.78 -5.16 11.89
CA THR A 48 -18.97 -5.99 11.65
C THR A 48 -18.95 -6.44 10.20
N SER A 49 -17.95 -7.27 9.84
CA SER A 49 -17.96 -8.24 8.73
C SER A 49 -16.53 -8.67 8.39
N HIS A 50 -15.99 -9.70 9.05
CA HIS A 50 -14.79 -10.38 8.54
C HIS A 50 -14.97 -11.90 8.60
N PRO A 51 -14.67 -12.62 7.50
CA PRO A 51 -14.14 -13.97 7.60
C PRO A 51 -12.69 -13.90 8.11
N GLU A 52 -12.36 -14.75 9.09
CA GLU A 52 -11.07 -15.00 9.75
C GLU A 52 -9.86 -14.13 9.34
N ALA A 53 -9.28 -13.43 10.34
CA ALA A 53 -7.97 -12.80 10.21
C ALA A 53 -6.92 -13.87 9.83
N PRO A 54 -6.36 -13.86 8.61
CA PRO A 54 -5.49 -14.95 8.14
C PRO A 54 -4.12 -14.96 8.83
N GLN A 55 -3.76 -13.89 9.54
CA GLN A 55 -2.53 -13.77 10.30
C GLN A 55 -2.75 -12.90 11.54
N ASP A 56 -2.46 -13.40 12.75
CA ASP A 56 -2.44 -12.58 13.97
C ASP A 56 -1.08 -11.85 14.17
N PHE A 57 -0.95 -11.06 15.24
CA PHE A 57 0.30 -10.35 15.53
C PHE A 57 1.47 -11.29 15.84
N GLU A 58 1.25 -12.39 16.56
CA GLU A 58 2.33 -13.33 16.94
C GLU A 58 2.87 -14.09 15.73
N GLN A 59 1.97 -14.57 14.86
CA GLN A 59 2.30 -15.20 13.59
C GLN A 59 3.08 -14.26 12.68
N PHE A 60 2.70 -12.97 12.65
CA PHE A 60 3.48 -11.95 11.96
C PHE A 60 4.87 -11.77 12.59
N PHE A 61 4.93 -11.57 13.91
CA PHE A 61 6.17 -11.23 14.62
C PHE A 61 7.20 -12.35 14.54
N SER A 62 6.75 -13.59 14.67
CA SER A 62 7.59 -14.79 14.73
C SER A 62 7.97 -15.32 13.34
N HIS A 63 7.47 -14.71 12.27
CA HIS A 63 7.70 -15.22 10.93
C HIS A 63 9.19 -15.08 10.53
N PRO A 64 9.86 -16.16 10.09
CA PRO A 64 11.30 -16.12 9.79
C PRO A 64 11.65 -15.19 8.63
N TYR A 65 10.68 -14.94 7.74
CA TYR A 65 10.83 -14.04 6.60
C TYR A 65 10.38 -12.59 6.88
N ARG A 66 9.95 -12.25 8.10
CA ARG A 66 9.60 -10.87 8.47
C ARG A 66 10.77 -9.94 8.18
N LYS A 67 10.50 -8.83 7.48
CA LYS A 67 11.49 -7.80 7.17
C LYS A 67 11.17 -6.52 7.92
N THR A 68 12.18 -5.98 8.59
CA THR A 68 12.14 -4.66 9.21
C THR A 68 13.20 -3.76 8.56
N PRO A 69 12.89 -2.48 8.31
CA PRO A 69 13.88 -1.52 7.83
C PRO A 69 15.01 -1.37 8.84
N SER A 70 16.26 -1.38 8.36
CA SER A 70 17.43 -1.08 9.18
C SER A 70 17.86 0.39 8.99
N PRO A 71 18.70 0.96 9.86
CA PRO A 71 19.24 2.31 9.68
C PRO A 71 19.85 2.54 8.29
N ASP A 72 20.49 1.51 7.73
CA ASP A 72 21.14 1.53 6.41
C ASP A 72 20.17 1.22 5.25
N LYS A 73 19.06 0.51 5.51
CA LYS A 73 18.08 0.07 4.50
C LYS A 73 16.69 0.60 4.83
N ARG A 74 16.50 1.91 4.71
CA ARG A 74 15.25 2.62 5.08
C ARG A 74 14.58 3.42 3.96
N SER A 75 15.04 3.22 2.73
CA SER A 75 14.51 3.94 1.57
C SER A 75 13.61 3.05 0.70
N ILE A 76 12.36 3.46 0.49
CA ILE A 76 11.50 2.94 -0.56
C ILE A 76 11.81 3.73 -1.84
N TYR A 77 12.21 3.05 -2.90
CA TYR A 77 12.41 3.69 -4.21
C TYR A 77 11.23 3.40 -5.12
N ILE A 78 10.79 4.37 -5.90
CA ILE A 78 9.77 4.18 -6.94
C ILE A 78 10.46 4.29 -8.30
N GLN A 79 10.33 3.25 -9.12
CA GLN A 79 10.91 3.14 -10.46
C GLN A 79 9.81 3.06 -11.51
N SER A 80 9.62 4.12 -12.28
CA SER A 80 8.71 4.06 -13.42
C SER A 80 9.38 3.37 -14.61
N ILE A 81 8.65 2.47 -15.26
CA ILE A 81 9.09 1.68 -16.41
C ILE A 81 8.12 1.92 -17.56
N GLY A 82 8.66 2.33 -18.70
CA GLY A 82 7.88 2.68 -19.89
C GLY A 82 7.59 4.17 -20.00
N LYS A 83 7.01 4.55 -21.14
CA LYS A 83 6.63 5.93 -21.39
C LYS A 83 5.28 6.20 -20.72
N TYR A 84 5.19 7.29 -19.95
CA TYR A 84 3.91 7.87 -19.56
C TYR A 84 3.26 8.44 -20.81
N CYS A 85 2.43 7.65 -21.49
CA CYS A 85 1.94 8.00 -22.82
C CYS A 85 0.40 7.99 -22.89
N THR A 86 -0.26 8.34 -21.79
CA THR A 86 -1.72 8.52 -21.73
C THR A 86 -2.05 9.81 -20.95
N ARG A 87 -3.26 10.38 -21.14
CA ARG A 87 -3.65 11.67 -20.54
C ARG A 87 -3.79 11.61 -19.01
N ILE A 88 -3.83 10.41 -18.42
CA ILE A 88 -4.13 10.19 -16.99
C ILE A 88 -2.89 10.30 -16.08
N ILE A 89 -1.68 9.96 -16.57
CA ILE A 89 -0.53 9.71 -15.70
C ILE A 89 0.62 10.61 -16.12
N SER A 90 0.78 11.70 -15.38
CA SER A 90 1.85 12.67 -15.51
C SER A 90 2.92 12.47 -14.44
N GLU A 91 4.03 13.20 -14.53
CA GLU A 91 4.99 13.28 -13.42
C GLU A 91 4.32 13.73 -12.11
N GLU A 92 3.26 14.54 -12.18
CA GLU A 92 2.51 15.00 -11.02
C GLU A 92 1.82 13.85 -10.31
N TYR A 93 1.29 12.89 -11.06
CA TYR A 93 0.66 11.69 -10.52
C TYR A 93 1.66 10.81 -9.74
N ILE A 94 2.89 10.69 -10.23
CA ILE A 94 3.95 9.94 -9.55
C ILE A 94 4.46 10.71 -8.31
N LYS A 95 4.53 12.04 -8.38
CA LYS A 95 4.82 12.91 -7.22
C LYS A 95 3.74 12.76 -6.15
N TRP A 96 2.48 12.71 -6.56
CA TRP A 96 1.32 12.49 -5.69
C TRP A 96 1.42 11.17 -4.92
N LEU A 97 1.63 10.04 -5.63
CA LEU A 97 1.81 8.73 -5.01
C LEU A 97 3.02 8.71 -4.08
N THR A 98 4.09 9.41 -4.44
CA THR A 98 5.28 9.56 -3.60
C THR A 98 4.95 10.27 -2.29
N GLY A 99 4.17 11.35 -2.35
CA GLY A 99 3.66 12.07 -1.18
C GLY A 99 2.86 11.16 -0.26
N TYR A 100 1.93 10.39 -0.84
CA TYR A 100 1.14 9.41 -0.11
C TYR A 100 2.03 8.39 0.60
N CYS A 101 2.98 7.78 -0.13
CA CYS A 101 3.87 6.77 0.44
C CYS A 101 4.73 7.33 1.58
N LYS A 102 5.17 8.59 1.50
CA LYS A 102 5.90 9.27 2.59
C LYS A 102 5.05 9.41 3.85
N ALA A 103 3.77 9.76 3.69
CA ALA A 103 2.85 9.88 4.81
C ALA A 103 2.46 8.51 5.37
N TYR A 104 2.19 7.53 4.50
CA TYR A 104 1.72 6.21 4.88
C TYR A 104 2.82 5.35 5.52
N PHE A 105 4.01 5.29 4.93
CA PHE A 105 5.17 4.58 5.46
C PHE A 105 6.05 5.51 6.29
N TYR A 106 5.41 6.27 7.20
CA TYR A 106 6.07 7.29 8.00
C TYR A 106 7.35 6.76 8.68
N ARG A 107 8.39 7.61 8.74
CA ARG A 107 9.80 7.30 9.07
C ARG A 107 10.64 6.62 7.97
N LEU A 108 10.04 6.08 6.91
CA LEU A 108 10.80 5.66 5.73
C LEU A 108 11.03 6.81 4.77
N ARG A 109 12.14 6.74 4.05
CA ARG A 109 12.44 7.69 2.96
C ARG A 109 11.78 7.16 1.70
N VAL A 110 11.04 8.01 0.97
CA VAL A 110 10.54 7.63 -0.36
C VAL A 110 11.23 8.49 -1.42
N LYS A 111 11.85 7.83 -2.40
CA LYS A 111 12.68 8.45 -3.44
C LYS A 111 12.21 8.01 -4.82
N LEU A 112 12.18 8.94 -5.77
CA LEU A 112 11.92 8.63 -7.17
C LEU A 112 13.23 8.32 -7.90
N LEU A 113 13.24 7.23 -8.67
CA LEU A 113 14.29 6.94 -9.64
C LEU A 113 13.94 7.56 -11.00
N LYS A 114 14.96 7.80 -11.83
CA LYS A 114 14.75 8.29 -13.21
C LYS A 114 13.90 7.28 -13.97
N PRO A 115 12.85 7.69 -14.70
CA PRO A 115 12.06 6.78 -15.52
C PRO A 115 12.94 6.00 -16.51
N VAL A 116 12.64 4.72 -16.70
CA VAL A 116 13.39 3.83 -17.58
C VAL A 116 12.51 3.40 -18.76
N PRO A 117 12.97 3.55 -20.01
CA PRO A 117 12.27 2.98 -21.16
C PRO A 117 12.18 1.45 -21.07
N VAL A 118 11.06 0.90 -21.48
CA VAL A 118 10.80 -0.55 -21.51
C VAL A 118 11.85 -1.32 -22.33
N SER A 119 12.38 -0.73 -23.40
CA SER A 119 13.47 -1.32 -24.20
C SER A 119 14.76 -1.55 -23.40
N THR A 120 15.01 -0.76 -22.35
CA THR A 120 16.22 -0.86 -21.52
C THR A 120 16.15 -2.04 -20.55
N THR A 121 14.95 -2.53 -20.22
CA THR A 121 14.79 -3.63 -19.25
C THR A 121 15.18 -4.97 -19.84
N ARG A 122 15.14 -5.12 -21.17
CA ARG A 122 15.36 -6.38 -21.92
C ARG A 122 14.44 -7.51 -21.45
N CYS A 123 13.24 -7.17 -20.99
CA CYS A 123 12.26 -8.15 -20.54
C CYS A 123 11.60 -8.86 -21.73
N SER A 124 11.07 -10.05 -21.49
CA SER A 124 10.25 -10.77 -22.47
C SER A 124 8.88 -10.10 -22.61
N PHE A 125 8.37 -10.03 -23.83
CA PHE A 125 7.04 -9.50 -24.16
C PHE A 125 6.17 -10.55 -24.81
N ARG A 126 4.86 -10.38 -24.67
CA ARG A 126 3.87 -11.08 -25.50
C ARG A 126 2.72 -10.15 -25.82
N VAL A 127 1.95 -10.48 -26.86
CA VAL A 127 0.62 -9.91 -27.06
C VAL A 127 -0.37 -10.91 -26.51
N ASN A 128 -1.24 -10.47 -25.60
CA ASN A 128 -2.28 -11.33 -25.06
C ASN A 128 -3.31 -11.65 -26.16
N GLU A 129 -3.58 -12.93 -26.42
CA GLU A 129 -4.51 -13.33 -27.48
C GLU A 129 -5.95 -12.86 -27.22
N ASN A 130 -6.37 -12.77 -25.96
CA ASN A 130 -7.72 -12.36 -25.59
C ASN A 130 -7.91 -10.85 -25.60
N THR A 131 -6.96 -10.09 -25.03
CA THR A 131 -7.10 -8.63 -24.87
C THR A 131 -6.38 -7.82 -25.94
N GLN A 132 -5.54 -8.47 -26.76
CA GLN A 132 -4.66 -7.83 -27.77
C GLN A 132 -3.70 -6.78 -27.19
N ASN A 133 -3.54 -6.75 -25.86
CA ASN A 133 -2.61 -5.87 -25.18
C ASN A 133 -1.19 -6.43 -25.19
N LEU A 134 -0.20 -5.56 -25.33
CA LEU A 134 1.19 -5.87 -25.03
C LEU A 134 1.32 -6.14 -23.52
N GLN A 135 2.00 -7.23 -23.17
CA GLN A 135 2.29 -7.60 -21.79
C GLN A 135 3.79 -7.84 -21.59
N ILE A 136 4.29 -7.50 -20.39
CA ILE A 136 5.67 -7.76 -19.98
C ILE A 136 5.74 -8.90 -18.99
N HIS A 137 6.75 -9.76 -19.12
CA HIS A 137 6.98 -10.83 -18.16
C HIS A 137 7.36 -10.26 -16.79
N ALA A 138 6.50 -10.42 -15.80
CA ALA A 138 6.66 -9.84 -14.47
C ALA A 138 7.97 -10.31 -13.80
N GLY A 139 8.31 -11.59 -13.94
CA GLY A 139 9.55 -12.14 -13.41
C GLY A 139 10.82 -11.50 -13.98
N ASP A 140 10.79 -11.05 -15.23
CA ASP A 140 11.97 -10.41 -15.85
C ASP A 140 12.14 -8.98 -15.36
N ILE A 141 11.05 -8.25 -15.15
CA ILE A 141 11.12 -6.92 -14.55
C ILE A 141 11.59 -7.01 -13.10
N LEU A 142 11.16 -8.02 -12.33
CA LEU A 142 11.65 -8.23 -10.98
C LEU A 142 13.17 -8.46 -10.95
N LYS A 143 13.72 -9.24 -11.89
CA LYS A 143 15.18 -9.41 -12.05
C LYS A 143 15.87 -8.10 -12.42
N PHE A 144 15.28 -7.31 -13.31
CA PHE A 144 15.81 -5.99 -13.69
C PHE A 144 15.88 -5.04 -12.49
N LEU A 145 14.78 -4.91 -11.75
CA LEU A 145 14.72 -4.07 -10.56
C LEU A 145 15.71 -4.58 -9.49
N LYS A 146 15.95 -5.90 -9.41
CA LYS A 146 16.96 -6.51 -8.50
C LYS A 146 18.34 -5.99 -8.78
N LYS A 147 18.72 -6.00 -10.05
CA LYS A 147 20.01 -5.52 -10.51
C LYS A 147 20.19 -4.00 -10.32
N LYS A 148 19.10 -3.24 -10.32
CA LYS A 148 19.12 -1.76 -10.20
C LYS A 148 18.84 -1.25 -8.79
N LYS A 149 18.64 -2.13 -7.81
CA LYS A 149 18.32 -1.73 -6.44
C LYS A 149 19.46 -0.88 -5.84
N PRO A 150 19.18 0.36 -5.39
CA PRO A 150 20.15 1.16 -4.65
C PRO A 150 20.57 0.49 -3.35
N GLU A 151 21.79 0.74 -2.90
CA GLU A 151 22.31 0.12 -1.68
C GLU A 151 21.47 0.48 -0.46
N ASP A 152 21.07 1.72 -0.24
CA ASP A 152 20.28 2.13 0.92
C ASP A 152 18.78 1.75 0.85
N ALA A 153 18.38 1.05 -0.21
CA ALA A 153 16.99 0.71 -0.43
C ALA A 153 16.53 -0.39 0.54
N PHE A 154 15.40 -0.14 1.20
CA PHE A 154 14.57 -1.19 1.79
C PHE A 154 13.95 -2.02 0.66
N CYS A 155 13.21 -1.37 -0.24
CA CYS A 155 12.58 -2.00 -1.41
C CYS A 155 12.53 -1.04 -2.62
N VAL A 156 12.16 -1.58 -3.78
CA VAL A 156 11.97 -0.82 -5.03
C VAL A 156 10.60 -1.11 -5.63
N VAL A 157 9.68 -0.16 -5.60
CA VAL A 157 8.37 -0.27 -6.25
C VAL A 157 8.49 0.16 -7.72
N GLY A 158 8.43 -0.81 -8.62
CA GLY A 158 8.27 -0.60 -10.06
C GLY A 158 6.82 -0.25 -10.42
N ILE A 159 6.62 0.67 -11.34
CA ILE A 159 5.29 1.06 -11.84
C ILE A 159 5.34 1.11 -13.37
N THR A 160 4.33 0.55 -14.04
CA THR A 160 4.24 0.49 -15.50
C THR A 160 2.80 0.62 -16.00
N MET A 161 2.65 1.08 -17.23
CA MET A 161 1.38 1.14 -17.96
C MET A 161 1.09 -0.09 -18.82
N ILE A 162 2.06 -0.98 -18.90
CA ILE A 162 1.99 -2.15 -19.76
C ILE A 162 1.58 -3.34 -18.90
N ASP A 163 0.57 -4.06 -19.34
CA ASP A 163 0.01 -5.24 -18.67
C ASP A 163 1.11 -6.24 -18.31
N LEU A 164 0.90 -7.02 -17.26
CA LEU A 164 1.89 -7.98 -16.78
C LEU A 164 1.40 -9.40 -16.95
N TYR A 165 2.33 -10.33 -17.18
CA TYR A 165 2.05 -11.75 -17.09
C TYR A 165 3.10 -12.49 -16.26
N PRO A 166 2.70 -13.45 -15.40
CA PRO A 166 3.63 -14.14 -14.52
C PRO A 166 4.22 -15.41 -15.16
N ARG A 167 3.47 -16.06 -16.07
CA ARG A 167 3.79 -17.32 -16.76
C ARG A 167 2.99 -17.39 -18.07
N ASP A 168 3.46 -18.19 -19.02
CA ASP A 168 2.88 -18.25 -20.37
C ASP A 168 1.39 -18.61 -20.38
N LEU A 169 0.93 -19.51 -19.50
CA LEU A 169 -0.45 -19.98 -19.43
C LEU A 169 -1.41 -19.06 -18.64
N TRP A 170 -0.91 -17.99 -18.02
CA TRP A 170 -1.74 -17.08 -17.22
C TRP A 170 -2.24 -15.92 -18.06
N ASN A 171 -3.38 -15.30 -17.72
CA ASN A 171 -3.93 -14.17 -18.49
C ASN A 171 -3.20 -12.84 -18.22
N PHE A 172 -3.24 -12.35 -16.98
CA PHE A 172 -2.50 -11.16 -16.55
C PHE A 172 -2.38 -11.15 -15.02
N VAL A 173 -1.52 -10.27 -14.48
CA VAL A 173 -1.45 -9.97 -13.05
C VAL A 173 -1.37 -8.47 -12.82
N PHE A 174 -2.03 -7.96 -11.78
CA PHE A 174 -1.94 -6.55 -11.40
C PHE A 174 -0.63 -6.18 -10.69
N GLY A 175 0.13 -7.20 -10.28
CA GLY A 175 1.47 -7.05 -9.77
C GLY A 175 2.07 -8.36 -9.28
N GLN A 176 3.38 -8.35 -9.06
CA GLN A 176 4.11 -9.48 -8.54
C GLN A 176 5.22 -8.98 -7.60
N ALA A 177 5.43 -9.73 -6.52
CA ALA A 177 6.48 -9.53 -5.55
C ALA A 177 7.52 -10.69 -5.65
N SER A 178 8.81 -10.40 -5.44
CA SER A 178 9.85 -11.41 -5.21
C SER A 178 10.31 -11.38 -3.76
N LEU A 179 10.04 -12.46 -3.02
CA LEU A 179 10.31 -12.60 -1.58
C LEU A 179 11.53 -13.50 -1.25
N THR A 180 12.29 -13.96 -2.26
CA THR A 180 13.23 -15.08 -2.09
C THR A 180 14.65 -14.73 -1.60
N ASP A 181 15.12 -15.57 -0.67
CA ASP A 181 16.50 -15.93 -0.29
C ASP A 181 17.35 -14.87 0.43
N GLY A 182 16.93 -14.44 1.62
CA GLY A 182 17.84 -13.79 2.59
C GLY A 182 18.35 -12.40 2.21
N ILE A 183 18.21 -11.97 0.95
CA ILE A 183 18.54 -10.64 0.47
C ILE A 183 17.26 -9.81 0.54
N PRO A 184 17.26 -8.62 1.17
CA PRO A 184 16.07 -7.78 1.29
C PRO A 184 15.76 -7.09 -0.05
N PHE A 185 15.81 -7.78 -1.18
CA PHE A 185 15.39 -7.22 -2.45
C PHE A 185 13.94 -7.61 -2.68
N LEU A 186 13.06 -6.61 -2.70
CA LEU A 186 11.71 -6.81 -3.16
C LEU A 186 11.39 -5.70 -4.15
N ALA A 187 11.10 -6.14 -5.37
CA ALA A 187 10.46 -5.33 -6.35
C ALA A 187 8.98 -5.64 -6.47
N LEU A 188 8.22 -4.58 -6.71
CA LEU A 188 6.83 -4.65 -7.07
C LEU A 188 6.68 -4.12 -8.48
N LEU A 189 5.72 -4.60 -9.25
CA LEU A 189 5.37 -3.98 -10.53
C LEU A 189 3.87 -3.75 -10.56
N LEU A 190 3.43 -2.51 -10.69
CA LEU A 190 2.01 -2.18 -10.74
C LEU A 190 1.59 -1.82 -12.15
N GLU A 191 0.55 -2.48 -12.65
CA GLU A 191 -0.18 -2.03 -13.84
C GLU A 191 -1.12 -0.90 -13.43
N MET A 192 -1.04 0.26 -14.08
CA MET A 192 -2.02 1.33 -13.88
C MET A 192 -3.17 1.19 -14.89
N LEU A 193 -4.39 1.46 -14.44
CA LEU A 193 -5.59 1.32 -15.26
C LEU A 193 -5.58 2.27 -16.47
N LYS A 194 -5.96 1.72 -17.64
CA LYS A 194 -6.14 2.45 -18.91
C LYS A 194 -7.47 3.24 -18.92
N GLU A 195 -7.53 4.28 -19.75
CA GLU A 195 -8.75 5.08 -20.03
C GLU A 195 -9.95 4.17 -20.37
N GLY A 196 -11.15 4.52 -19.88
CA GLY A 196 -12.41 3.84 -20.22
C GLY A 196 -13.00 2.92 -19.15
N LYS A 197 -12.32 2.70 -18.02
CA LYS A 197 -12.91 2.02 -16.86
C LYS A 197 -13.53 3.04 -15.90
N LYS A 198 -14.74 2.80 -15.39
CA LYS A 198 -15.53 3.68 -14.48
C LYS A 198 -14.90 3.92 -13.08
N PHE A 199 -13.62 3.60 -12.90
CA PHE A 199 -12.97 3.55 -11.59
C PHE A 199 -12.06 4.75 -11.36
N GLN A 200 -11.89 5.16 -10.09
CA GLN A 200 -10.94 6.20 -9.72
C GLN A 200 -9.50 5.64 -9.73
N PRO A 201 -8.67 5.93 -10.75
CA PRO A 201 -7.37 5.26 -10.93
C PRO A 201 -6.40 5.48 -9.76
N ARG A 202 -6.60 6.57 -9.02
CA ARG A 202 -5.77 6.96 -7.88
C ARG A 202 -6.00 6.12 -6.63
N ILE A 203 -7.25 5.77 -6.30
CA ILE A 203 -7.58 4.95 -5.13
C ILE A 203 -7.02 3.55 -5.30
N ILE A 204 -7.26 2.97 -6.48
CA ILE A 204 -6.81 1.62 -6.81
C ILE A 204 -5.29 1.51 -6.76
N LEU A 205 -4.58 2.54 -7.24
CA LEU A 205 -3.13 2.53 -7.17
C LEU A 205 -2.60 2.66 -5.75
N ILE A 206 -3.19 3.54 -4.92
CA ILE A 206 -2.82 3.58 -3.50
C ILE A 206 -3.02 2.20 -2.88
N PHE A 207 -4.23 1.65 -3.02
CA PHE A 207 -4.59 0.37 -2.44
C PHE A 207 -3.60 -0.71 -2.83
N LYS A 208 -3.28 -0.79 -4.13
CA LYS A 208 -2.35 -1.77 -4.66
C LYS A 208 -0.92 -1.51 -4.17
N THR A 209 -0.48 -0.25 -4.13
CA THR A 209 0.84 0.12 -3.59
C THR A 209 0.97 -0.29 -2.13
N VAL A 210 -0.06 -0.03 -1.33
CA VAL A 210 -0.07 -0.38 0.10
C VAL A 210 -0.09 -1.89 0.30
N LEU A 211 -1.02 -2.60 -0.34
CA LEU A 211 -1.19 -4.05 -0.22
C LEU A 211 0.13 -4.76 -0.50
N GLU A 212 0.73 -4.42 -1.63
CA GLU A 212 1.93 -5.06 -2.12
C GLU A 212 3.19 -4.63 -1.37
N THR A 213 3.26 -3.36 -0.94
CA THR A 213 4.34 -2.93 -0.03
C THR A 213 4.20 -3.57 1.34
N GLY A 214 2.98 -3.90 1.78
CA GLY A 214 2.69 -4.68 2.98
C GLY A 214 3.30 -6.07 2.94
N HIS A 215 3.16 -6.77 1.81
CA HIS A 215 3.77 -8.09 1.62
C HIS A 215 5.29 -8.08 1.83
N ILE A 216 5.96 -6.95 1.60
CA ILE A 216 7.41 -6.79 1.85
C ILE A 216 7.78 -6.98 3.31
N PHE A 217 6.94 -6.48 4.20
CA PHE A 217 7.12 -6.63 5.64
C PHE A 217 6.73 -8.02 6.12
N ASN A 218 6.24 -8.90 5.23
CA ASN A 218 5.50 -10.12 5.57
C ASN A 218 4.17 -9.84 6.30
N LEU A 219 3.58 -8.68 6.02
CA LEU A 219 2.24 -8.35 6.47
C LEU A 219 1.26 -9.00 5.49
N PHE A 220 0.47 -9.95 6.00
CA PHE A 220 -0.81 -10.25 5.37
C PHE A 220 -1.75 -9.13 5.80
N LEU A 221 -1.75 -8.07 5.00
CA LEU A 221 -2.66 -6.97 5.20
C LEU A 221 -4.07 -7.47 4.93
N GLU A 222 -4.96 -7.30 5.91
CA GLU A 222 -6.41 -7.27 5.71
C GLU A 222 -6.80 -5.97 5.01
N ILE A 223 -6.09 -5.68 3.94
CA ILE A 223 -6.61 -4.82 2.91
C ILE A 223 -7.38 -5.81 2.08
N TRP A 224 -8.65 -5.99 2.45
CA TRP A 224 -9.69 -6.76 1.78
C TRP A 224 -9.21 -7.45 0.49
N GLY A 225 -9.30 -8.78 0.43
CA GLY A 225 -8.94 -9.56 -0.77
C GLY A 225 -9.83 -9.24 -1.99
N PHE A 226 -9.70 -8.03 -2.52
CA PHE A 226 -10.48 -7.50 -3.61
C PHE A 226 -9.81 -7.94 -4.90
N PHE A 227 -10.34 -9.02 -5.48
CA PHE A 227 -10.06 -9.38 -6.86
C PHE A 227 -10.78 -8.43 -7.85
N HIS A 228 -11.71 -7.58 -7.38
CA HIS A 228 -12.54 -6.71 -8.23
C HIS A 228 -12.33 -5.21 -7.93
N LEU A 229 -12.14 -4.42 -8.99
CA LEU A 229 -11.85 -2.99 -8.95
C LEU A 229 -12.97 -2.14 -8.33
N GLU A 230 -14.23 -2.62 -8.38
CA GLU A 230 -15.42 -1.96 -7.82
C GLU A 230 -15.41 -1.85 -6.30
N GLU A 231 -14.75 -2.79 -5.62
CA GLU A 231 -14.70 -2.82 -4.16
C GLU A 231 -13.58 -1.91 -3.64
N ALA A 232 -12.45 -1.79 -4.34
CA ALA A 232 -11.35 -0.90 -3.96
C ALA A 232 -11.78 0.58 -3.87
N ASP A 233 -12.68 1.04 -4.75
CA ASP A 233 -13.18 2.43 -4.77
C ASP A 233 -14.09 2.75 -3.58
N ARG A 234 -14.62 1.75 -2.86
CA ARG A 234 -15.59 1.95 -1.77
C ARG A 234 -14.98 1.95 -0.37
N HIS A 235 -13.74 1.48 -0.22
CA HIS A 235 -13.19 1.20 1.11
C HIS A 235 -12.16 2.24 1.57
N PRO A 236 -12.14 2.56 2.87
CA PRO A 236 -11.14 3.44 3.44
C PRO A 236 -9.74 2.83 3.31
N LEU A 237 -8.75 3.68 3.00
CA LEU A 237 -7.33 3.32 2.94
C LEU A 237 -6.69 2.99 4.31
N ASN A 238 -7.54 2.78 5.32
CA ASN A 238 -7.16 2.71 6.71
C ASN A 238 -6.84 1.27 7.10
N LEU A 239 -5.77 1.10 7.87
CA LEU A 239 -5.43 -0.19 8.42
C LEU A 239 -6.33 -0.48 9.62
N GLY A 240 -6.84 -1.70 9.67
CA GLY A 240 -7.38 -2.24 10.90
C GLY A 240 -6.32 -2.28 12.01
N PRO A 241 -6.66 -2.07 13.30
CA PRO A 241 -5.78 -2.21 14.46
C PRO A 241 -4.74 -3.33 14.42
N ILE A 242 -5.10 -4.55 14.00
CA ILE A 242 -4.13 -5.66 13.87
C ILE A 242 -3.05 -5.30 12.85
N CYS A 243 -3.43 -4.89 11.65
CA CYS A 243 -2.49 -4.50 10.59
C CYS A 243 -1.71 -3.23 10.94
N LEU A 244 -2.36 -2.28 11.61
CA LEU A 244 -1.74 -1.05 12.11
C LEU A 244 -0.64 -1.37 13.11
N HIS A 245 -0.91 -2.26 14.08
CA HIS A 245 0.08 -2.68 15.08
C HIS A 245 1.25 -3.40 14.42
N LYS A 246 1.00 -4.33 13.51
CA LYS A 246 2.08 -5.04 12.80
C LYS A 246 2.95 -4.08 11.98
N LEU A 247 2.35 -3.13 11.26
CA LEU A 247 3.10 -2.13 10.48
C LEU A 247 3.88 -1.18 11.40
N GLN A 248 3.28 -0.75 12.52
CA GLN A 248 3.96 0.06 13.52
C GLN A 248 5.16 -0.68 14.12
N CYS A 249 4.99 -1.96 14.49
CA CYS A 249 6.06 -2.82 14.98
C CYS A 249 7.19 -2.97 13.95
N ALA A 250 6.85 -3.10 12.66
CA ALA A 250 7.83 -3.27 11.60
C ALA A 250 8.68 -2.01 11.34
N ILE A 251 8.08 -0.82 11.39
CA ILE A 251 8.72 0.45 10.98
C ILE A 251 9.16 1.30 12.18
N GLY A 252 8.47 1.21 13.31
CA GLY A 252 8.74 1.99 14.52
C GLY A 252 8.27 3.44 14.46
N PHE A 253 7.16 3.74 13.79
CA PHE A 253 6.57 5.08 13.79
C PHE A 253 5.64 5.32 14.99
N SER A 254 5.37 6.59 15.30
CA SER A 254 4.21 6.96 16.12
C SER A 254 2.98 7.09 15.22
N ILE A 255 1.86 6.49 15.65
CA ILE A 255 0.59 6.51 14.92
C ILE A 255 0.07 7.94 14.80
N VAL A 256 0.21 8.73 15.87
CA VAL A 256 -0.18 10.15 15.89
C VAL A 256 0.53 10.92 14.78
N GLU A 257 1.85 10.79 14.70
CA GLU A 257 2.63 11.52 13.70
C GLU A 257 2.37 11.03 12.28
N ARG A 258 2.17 9.72 12.10
CA ARG A 258 1.75 9.14 10.82
C ARG A 258 0.39 9.69 10.37
N TYR A 259 -0.60 9.74 11.26
CA TYR A 259 -1.93 10.25 10.95
C TYR A 259 -1.93 11.75 10.66
N LYS A 260 -1.16 12.56 11.41
CA LYS A 260 -0.94 13.96 11.07
C LYS A 260 -0.33 14.12 9.68
N ALA A 261 0.66 13.30 9.32
CA ALA A 261 1.27 13.34 7.99
C ALA A 261 0.26 12.99 6.88
N LEU A 262 -0.61 12.01 7.12
CA LEU A 262 -1.68 11.65 6.18
C LEU A 262 -2.72 12.78 6.01
N VAL A 263 -3.13 13.44 7.10
CA VAL A 263 -4.04 14.60 7.03
C VAL A 263 -3.39 15.74 6.24
N ARG A 264 -2.12 16.06 6.50
CA ARG A 264 -1.40 17.10 5.73
C ARG A 264 -1.34 16.77 4.25
N TRP A 265 -1.03 15.52 3.89
CA TRP A 265 -1.02 15.09 2.50
C TRP A 265 -2.41 15.22 1.84
N ILE A 266 -3.50 14.93 2.56
CA ILE A 266 -4.87 15.15 2.08
C ILE A 266 -5.16 16.65 1.86
N ASP A 267 -4.70 17.51 2.76
CA ASP A 267 -4.95 18.94 2.72
C ASP A 267 -4.15 19.65 1.62
N ASP A 268 -2.90 19.25 1.44
CA ASP A 268 -2.03 19.74 0.37
C ASP A 268 -2.65 19.45 -1.02
N GLU A 269 -3.30 18.29 -1.19
CA GLU A 269 -4.05 17.97 -2.40
C GLU A 269 -5.28 18.86 -2.61
N SER A 270 -5.97 19.19 -1.52
CA SER A 270 -7.20 19.98 -1.57
C SER A 270 -6.94 21.46 -1.87
N SER A 271 -5.70 21.93 -1.70
CA SER A 271 -5.30 23.33 -1.88
C SER A 271 -4.65 23.65 -3.24
N GLY A 272 -4.47 22.65 -4.11
CA GLY A 272 -3.96 22.81 -5.47
C GLY A 272 -4.93 23.61 -6.35
N THR A 273 -4.68 24.91 -6.52
CA THR A 273 -5.39 25.78 -7.48
C THR A 273 -4.92 25.47 -8.90
N PRO A 274 -5.80 25.24 -9.90
CA PRO A 274 -5.38 25.13 -11.29
C PRO A 274 -5.00 26.53 -11.80
N GLY A 275 -3.71 26.78 -11.97
CA GLY A 275 -3.20 27.92 -12.71
C GLY A 275 -3.66 27.85 -14.17
N ALA A 276 -4.21 28.96 -14.66
CA ALA A 276 -5.00 29.09 -15.87
C ALA A 276 -4.26 28.78 -17.19
N THR A 277 -4.95 28.07 -18.10
CA THR A 277 -5.43 28.63 -19.38
C THR A 277 -6.69 27.86 -19.80
N PRO A 278 -7.78 28.54 -20.19
CA PRO A 278 -9.03 27.88 -20.53
C PRO A 278 -9.12 27.68 -22.05
N GLU A 279 -9.18 26.44 -22.52
CA GLU A 279 -10.04 26.09 -23.66
C GLU A 279 -10.17 24.57 -23.81
N HIS A 280 -11.44 24.14 -23.85
CA HIS A 280 -11.95 22.84 -24.26
C HIS A 280 -11.56 21.59 -23.44
N SER A 281 -12.35 21.30 -22.40
CA SER A 281 -13.48 20.33 -22.48
C SER A 281 -13.76 19.66 -21.12
N ARG A 282 -14.90 20.04 -20.54
CA ARG A 282 -15.80 19.33 -19.61
C ARG A 282 -15.20 18.22 -18.73
N GLU A 283 -14.86 18.64 -17.51
CA GLU A 283 -15.31 18.08 -16.23
C GLU A 283 -15.22 16.56 -16.02
N ASP A 284 -14.14 16.15 -15.36
CA ASP A 284 -14.24 15.40 -14.10
C ASP A 284 -13.06 15.82 -13.20
N ASN A 285 -13.17 17.00 -12.58
CA ASN A 285 -12.28 17.41 -11.49
C ASN A 285 -12.66 16.61 -10.23
N GLY A 286 -12.42 15.30 -10.26
CA GLY A 286 -12.69 14.39 -9.17
C GLY A 286 -11.75 14.65 -8.00
N ASN A 287 -12.19 15.49 -7.06
CA ASN A 287 -11.56 15.65 -5.76
C ASN A 287 -11.40 14.27 -5.11
N LEU A 288 -10.15 13.91 -4.91
CA LEU A 288 -9.73 12.52 -4.84
C LEU A 288 -9.77 11.91 -3.44
N VAL A 289 -9.99 12.75 -2.43
CA VAL A 289 -10.07 12.32 -1.06
C VAL A 289 -11.52 12.38 -0.66
N LYS A 290 -12.14 11.21 -0.48
CA LYS A 290 -13.47 11.15 0.15
C LYS A 290 -13.37 11.89 1.49
N PRO A 291 -14.21 12.91 1.76
CA PRO A 291 -14.24 13.60 3.05
C PRO A 291 -14.26 12.64 4.25
N GLU A 292 -14.91 11.48 4.06
CA GLU A 292 -14.99 10.38 5.02
C GLU A 292 -13.64 9.83 5.49
N TRP A 293 -12.60 9.80 4.65
CA TRP A 293 -11.29 9.28 5.03
C TRP A 293 -10.56 10.23 5.97
N LYS A 294 -10.58 11.52 5.65
CA LYS A 294 -9.99 12.56 6.48
C LYS A 294 -10.71 12.60 7.84
N GLU A 295 -12.04 12.58 7.81
CA GLU A 295 -12.86 12.52 9.03
C GLU A 295 -12.52 11.32 9.91
N TRP A 296 -12.31 10.14 9.32
CA TRP A 296 -11.90 8.96 10.07
C TRP A 296 -10.53 9.15 10.73
N ILE A 297 -9.53 9.65 9.99
CA ILE A 297 -8.18 9.88 10.54
C ILE A 297 -8.24 10.91 11.67
N ILE A 298 -9.07 11.96 11.52
CA ILE A 298 -9.31 12.96 12.57
C ILE A 298 -9.96 12.31 13.80
N LYS A 299 -10.97 11.43 13.63
CA LYS A 299 -11.58 10.68 14.75
C LYS A 299 -10.53 9.87 15.49
N CYS A 300 -9.66 9.14 14.78
CA CYS A 300 -8.59 8.39 15.42
C CYS A 300 -7.58 9.29 16.14
N LEU A 301 -7.24 10.45 15.58
CA LEU A 301 -6.39 11.44 16.26
C LEU A 301 -7.02 11.94 17.57
N THR A 302 -8.34 12.14 17.61
CA THR A 302 -9.05 12.48 18.84
C THR A 302 -8.94 11.38 19.89
N VAL A 303 -9.03 10.11 19.50
CA VAL A 303 -8.87 8.96 20.41
C VAL A 303 -7.45 8.89 20.98
N LEU A 304 -6.44 9.13 20.14
CA LEU A 304 -5.03 9.14 20.53
C LEU A 304 -4.69 10.26 21.53
N GLN A 305 -5.48 11.35 21.56
CA GLN A 305 -5.22 12.55 22.37
C GLN A 305 -6.02 12.63 23.69
N LYS A 306 -7.07 11.80 23.85
CA LYS A 306 -7.74 11.61 25.14
C LYS A 306 -6.82 10.94 26.12
#